data_AF-A0A4U1F5Y4-F1
#
_entry.id   AF-A0A4U1F5Y4-F1
#
_cell.length_a   1.000
_cell.length_b   1.000
_cell.length_c   1.000
_cell.angle_alpha   90.00
_cell.angle_beta   90.00
_cell.angle_gamma   90.00
#
_symmetry.space_group_name_H-M   'P 1'
#
loop_
_entity.id
_entity.type
_entity.pdbx_description
1 polymer ?
#
loop_
_entity_poly.entity_id
_entity_poly.type
_entity_poly.pdbx_seq_one_letter_code
_entity_poly.pdbx_strand_id
1 'polypeptide(L)'
;GSGEPKCPLMVKVLDVVQGIPAVNVGVKVFKKAADENWEPFASGKTSEFGELHGLTTDEKLVEGIYKVELDTKSYWKSLGFSPFHEYAEVVTAESGHRHYTIMALLSPCTYSTTALISGPKECGAPASVDLQDEGQDFV
;
A
#
# COMPACT_ATOMS: atom_id res chain seq x y z
N GLY A 1 -16.72 -22.74 3.22
CA GLY A 1 -17.32 -21.57 3.89
C GLY A 1 -16.70 -20.34 3.26
N SER A 2 -17.50 -19.56 2.55
CA SER A 2 -17.04 -18.37 1.82
C SER A 2 -16.82 -17.22 2.80
N GLY A 3 -15.64 -17.18 3.43
CA GLY A 3 -15.17 -15.94 4.05
C GLY A 3 -14.86 -14.95 2.93
N GLU A 4 -15.34 -13.72 3.06
CA GLU A 4 -15.03 -12.66 2.12
C GLU A 4 -13.51 -12.45 2.02
N PRO A 5 -13.00 -12.06 0.84
CA PRO A 5 -11.56 -11.87 0.66
C PRO A 5 -11.07 -10.79 1.62
N LYS A 6 -10.06 -11.15 2.42
CA LYS A 6 -9.31 -10.24 3.27
C LYS A 6 -8.19 -9.59 2.46
N CYS A 7 -7.89 -8.33 2.76
CA CYS A 7 -6.88 -7.54 2.05
C CYS A 7 -5.74 -7.14 3.01
N PRO A 8 -4.84 -8.06 3.35
CA PRO A 8 -3.79 -7.80 4.33
C PRO A 8 -2.75 -6.78 3.84
N LEU A 9 -2.64 -6.58 2.52
CA LEU A 9 -1.88 -5.48 1.94
C LEU A 9 -2.71 -4.82 0.83
N MET A 10 -3.01 -3.54 1.01
CA MET A 10 -3.71 -2.69 0.06
C MET A 10 -2.85 -1.45 -0.26
N VAL A 11 -2.93 -1.00 -1.50
CA VAL A 11 -2.26 0.24 -1.95
C VAL A 11 -3.31 1.23 -2.45
N LYS A 12 -3.24 2.47 -1.99
CA LYS A 12 -4.09 3.57 -2.45
C LYS A 12 -3.24 4.73 -2.93
N VAL A 13 -3.52 5.24 -4.12
CA VAL A 13 -2.71 6.28 -4.76
C VAL A 13 -3.61 7.41 -5.24
N LEU A 14 -3.27 8.64 -4.86
CA LEU A 14 -3.96 9.85 -5.29
C LEU A 14 -3.01 10.76 -6.07
N ASP A 15 -3.53 11.35 -7.13
CA ASP A 15 -2.90 12.42 -7.90
C ASP A 15 -3.34 13.76 -7.32
N VAL A 16 -2.41 14.49 -6.70
CA VAL A 16 -2.72 15.79 -6.07
C VAL A 16 -2.69 16.96 -7.04
N VAL A 17 -2.17 16.78 -8.26
CA VAL A 17 -2.21 17.82 -9.31
C VAL A 17 -3.62 17.95 -9.86
N GLN A 18 -4.27 16.81 -10.10
CA GLN A 18 -5.62 16.74 -10.64
C GLN A 18 -6.71 16.60 -9.55
N GLY A 19 -6.33 16.23 -8.33
CA GLY A 19 -7.27 16.03 -7.23
C GLY A 19 -8.13 14.77 -7.39
N ILE A 20 -7.59 13.73 -8.04
CA ILE A 20 -8.30 12.49 -8.39
C ILE A 20 -7.50 11.25 -7.97
N PRO A 21 -8.11 10.07 -7.92
CA PRO A 21 -7.36 8.83 -7.78
C PRO A 21 -6.38 8.62 -8.95
N ALA A 22 -5.19 8.13 -8.65
CA ALA A 22 -4.19 7.82 -9.67
C ALA A 22 -4.46 6.42 -10.24
N VAL A 23 -5.09 6.38 -11.42
CA VAL A 23 -5.53 5.15 -12.07
C VAL A 23 -4.38 4.50 -12.86
N ASN A 24 -4.34 3.17 -12.91
CA ASN A 24 -3.42 2.37 -13.74
C ASN A 24 -1.92 2.54 -13.38
N VAL A 25 -1.62 2.96 -12.14
CA VAL A 25 -0.25 3.03 -11.60
C VAL A 25 0.25 1.61 -11.39
N GLY A 26 1.41 1.28 -11.97
CA GLY A 26 2.05 -0.01 -11.77
C GLY A 26 2.56 -0.17 -10.33
N VAL A 27 2.29 -1.32 -9.72
CA VAL A 27 2.75 -1.64 -8.36
C VAL A 27 3.50 -2.96 -8.38
N LYS A 28 4.69 -2.99 -7.77
CA LYS A 28 5.45 -4.21 -7.50
C LYS A 28 5.73 -4.31 -6.01
N VAL A 29 5.58 -5.50 -5.46
CA VAL A 29 5.89 -5.82 -4.08
C VAL A 29 7.01 -6.85 -4.07
N PHE A 30 8.00 -6.61 -3.22
CA PHE A 30 9.11 -7.51 -2.98
C PHE A 30 9.17 -7.87 -1.50
N LYS A 31 9.65 -9.07 -1.20
CA LYS A 31 10.02 -9.49 0.15
C LYS A 31 11.53 -9.58 0.24
N LYS A 32 12.10 -9.11 1.34
CA LYS A 32 13.53 -9.23 1.61
C LYS A 32 13.84 -10.67 2.05
N ALA A 33 14.72 -11.33 1.33
CA ALA A 33 15.20 -12.67 1.64
C ALA A 33 16.32 -12.63 2.71
N ALA A 34 16.66 -13.80 3.25
CA ALA A 34 17.67 -13.93 4.31
C ALA A 34 19.10 -13.58 3.84
N ASP A 35 19.35 -13.62 2.54
CA ASP A 35 20.59 -13.20 1.90
C ASP A 35 20.61 -11.69 1.57
N GLU A 36 19.64 -10.94 2.11
CA GLU A 36 19.43 -9.50 1.92
C GLU A 36 18.97 -9.08 0.51
N ASN A 37 18.70 -10.02 -0.39
CA ASN A 37 18.17 -9.73 -1.72
C ASN A 37 16.66 -9.48 -1.71
N TRP A 38 16.16 -8.72 -2.70
CA TRP A 38 14.74 -8.50 -2.91
C TRP A 38 14.15 -9.54 -3.85
N GLU A 39 13.23 -10.37 -3.35
CA GLU A 39 12.52 -11.36 -4.15
C GLU A 39 11.13 -10.85 -4.56
N PRO A 40 10.71 -11.05 -5.82
CA PRO A 40 9.35 -10.69 -6.24
C PRO A 40 8.30 -11.40 -5.40
N PHE A 41 7.33 -10.65 -4.90
CA PHE A 41 6.27 -11.16 -4.02
C PHE A 41 4.88 -11.04 -4.64
N ALA A 42 4.54 -9.86 -5.15
CA ALA A 42 3.26 -9.59 -5.81
C ALA A 42 3.37 -8.41 -6.78
N SER A 43 2.38 -8.24 -7.66
CA SER A 43 2.31 -7.08 -8.56
C SER A 43 0.89 -6.84 -9.03
N GLY A 44 0.60 -5.61 -9.45
CA GLY A 44 -0.70 -5.25 -10.03
C GLY A 44 -0.72 -3.81 -10.52
N LYS A 45 -1.92 -3.28 -10.74
CA LYS A 45 -2.14 -1.88 -11.10
C LYS A 45 -3.32 -1.30 -10.36
N THR A 46 -3.25 -0.02 -9.99
CA THR A 46 -4.38 0.66 -9.34
C THR A 46 -5.60 0.72 -10.24
N SER A 47 -6.77 0.51 -9.65
CA SER A 47 -8.09 0.58 -10.28
C SER A 47 -8.54 2.02 -10.55
N GLU A 48 -9.76 2.19 -11.05
CA GLU A 48 -10.41 3.50 -11.24
C GLU A 48 -10.58 4.31 -9.95
N PHE A 49 -10.56 3.64 -8.79
CA PHE A 49 -10.58 4.28 -7.48
C PHE A 49 -9.18 4.59 -6.93
N GLY A 50 -8.13 4.38 -7.72
CA GLY A 50 -6.73 4.54 -7.30
C GLY A 50 -6.28 3.48 -6.29
N GLU A 51 -7.05 2.40 -6.14
CA GLU A 51 -6.80 1.35 -5.17
C GLU A 51 -6.34 0.06 -5.85
N LEU A 52 -5.44 -0.66 -5.21
CA LEU A 52 -5.03 -2.01 -5.58
C LEU A 52 -5.21 -2.94 -4.37
N HIS A 53 -6.15 -3.87 -4.53
CA HIS A 53 -6.53 -4.90 -3.57
C HIS A 53 -5.97 -6.26 -3.98
N GLY A 54 -6.03 -7.24 -3.08
CA GLY A 54 -5.75 -8.65 -3.42
C GLY A 54 -4.31 -8.97 -3.82
N LEU A 55 -3.33 -8.17 -3.36
CA LEU A 55 -1.91 -8.41 -3.61
C LEU A 55 -1.40 -9.72 -3.00
N THR A 56 -1.98 -10.14 -1.88
CA THR A 56 -1.58 -11.34 -1.12
C THR A 56 -2.73 -11.79 -0.21
N THR A 57 -2.56 -12.94 0.44
CA THR A 57 -3.45 -13.47 1.48
C THR A 57 -2.77 -13.40 2.85
N ASP A 58 -3.54 -13.55 3.93
CA ASP A 58 -3.02 -13.52 5.31
C ASP A 58 -1.95 -14.59 5.52
N GLU A 59 -2.10 -15.76 4.90
CA GLU A 59 -1.17 -16.89 5.06
C GLU A 59 0.17 -16.63 4.36
N LYS A 60 0.18 -15.79 3.32
CA LYS A 60 1.39 -15.47 2.55
C LYS A 60 2.10 -14.22 3.08
N LEU A 61 1.37 -13.29 3.69
CA LEU A 61 1.95 -12.11 4.33
C LEU A 61 2.46 -12.46 5.72
N VAL A 62 3.63 -13.09 5.75
CA VAL A 62 4.33 -13.47 6.98
C VAL A 62 5.31 -12.39 7.41
N GLU A 63 5.77 -12.47 8.66
CA GLU A 63 6.81 -11.59 9.22
C GLU A 63 8.02 -11.45 8.27
N GLY A 64 8.53 -10.22 8.16
CA GLY A 64 9.66 -9.88 7.30
C GLY A 64 9.65 -8.43 6.85
N ILE A 65 10.60 -8.08 5.97
CA ILE A 65 10.68 -6.74 5.39
C ILE A 65 10.13 -6.80 3.97
N TYR A 66 9.22 -5.89 3.65
CA TYR A 66 8.60 -5.76 2.35
C TYR A 66 8.91 -4.40 1.73
N LYS A 67 8.95 -4.39 0.40
CA LYS A 67 9.16 -3.19 -0.40
C LYS A 67 8.04 -3.07 -1.42
N VAL A 68 7.38 -1.92 -1.43
CA VAL A 68 6.36 -1.55 -2.41
C VAL A 68 6.95 -0.47 -3.32
N GLU A 69 7.03 -0.77 -4.62
CA GLU A 69 7.48 0.13 -5.66
C GLU A 69 6.27 0.56 -6.51
N LEU A 70 6.07 1.87 -6.63
CA LEU A 70 5.04 2.50 -7.46
C LEU A 70 5.71 3.08 -8.70
N ASP A 71 5.27 2.68 -9.89
CA ASP A 71 5.76 3.18 -11.19
C ASP A 71 5.19 4.58 -11.49
N THR A 72 5.62 5.56 -10.69
CA THR A 72 5.19 6.96 -10.78
C THR A 72 5.71 7.64 -12.04
N LYS A 73 6.88 7.22 -12.54
CA LYS A 73 7.46 7.78 -13.77
C LYS A 73 6.60 7.46 -14.99
N SER A 74 6.22 6.20 -15.18
CA SER A 74 5.35 5.83 -16.31
C SER A 74 3.98 6.49 -16.18
N TYR A 75 3.42 6.57 -14.97
CA TYR A 75 2.17 7.28 -14.69
C TYR A 75 2.23 8.73 -15.18
N TRP A 76 3.18 9.52 -14.69
CA TRP A 76 3.30 10.94 -15.05
C TRP A 76 3.61 11.17 -16.53
N LYS A 77 4.48 10.33 -17.12
CA LYS A 77 4.78 10.41 -18.56
C LYS A 77 3.55 10.15 -19.43
N SER A 78 2.67 9.22 -19.02
CA SER A 78 1.43 8.95 -19.76
C SER A 78 0.47 10.15 -19.79
N LEU A 79 0.60 11.05 -18.81
CA LEU A 79 -0.16 12.29 -18.69
C LEU A 79 0.57 13.51 -19.28
N GLY A 80 1.74 13.32 -19.90
CA GLY A 80 2.51 14.39 -20.53
C GLY A 80 3.38 15.23 -19.58
N PHE A 81 3.53 14.81 -18.31
CA PHE A 81 4.43 15.47 -17.37
C PHE A 81 5.86 14.93 -17.49
N SER A 82 6.83 15.75 -17.08
CA SER A 82 8.22 15.33 -16.86
C SER A 82 8.45 15.10 -15.37
N PRO A 83 8.31 13.87 -14.87
CA PRO A 83 8.49 13.58 -13.44
C PRO A 83 9.95 13.65 -13.01
N PHE A 84 10.19 14.00 -11.76
CA PHE A 84 11.51 14.04 -11.14
C PHE A 84 11.98 12.64 -10.68
N HIS A 85 11.08 11.85 -10.10
CA HIS A 85 11.39 10.54 -9.53
C HIS A 85 11.29 9.43 -10.58
N GLU A 86 12.15 8.42 -10.48
CA GLU A 86 12.07 7.19 -11.31
C GLU A 86 10.92 6.27 -10.88
N TYR A 87 10.66 6.21 -9.57
CA TYR A 87 9.55 5.52 -8.93
C TYR A 87 9.39 6.08 -7.51
N ALA A 88 8.30 5.74 -6.83
CA ALA A 88 8.19 5.92 -5.38
C ALA A 88 8.35 4.56 -4.69
N GLU A 89 9.07 4.54 -3.57
CA GLU A 89 9.36 3.31 -2.82
C GLU A 89 8.93 3.46 -1.36
N VAL A 90 8.35 2.39 -0.82
CA VAL A 90 8.02 2.25 0.59
C VAL A 90 8.58 0.93 1.09
N VAL A 91 9.47 0.99 2.08
CA VAL A 91 10.02 -0.19 2.75
C VAL A 91 9.43 -0.26 4.15
N THR A 92 8.82 -1.40 4.50
CA THR A 92 8.11 -1.61 5.77
C THR A 92 8.43 -2.97 6.37
N ALA A 93 8.43 -3.05 7.70
CA ALA A 93 8.48 -4.31 8.41
C ALA A 93 7.06 -4.80 8.72
N GLU A 94 6.78 -6.04 8.35
CA GLU A 94 5.61 -6.79 8.79
C GLU A 94 5.90 -7.41 10.15
N SER A 95 5.03 -7.17 11.14
CA SER A 95 5.14 -7.72 12.49
C SER A 95 3.83 -8.39 12.94
N GLY A 96 3.45 -9.42 12.19
CA GLY A 96 2.44 -10.41 12.56
C GLY A 96 0.98 -9.96 12.37
N HIS A 97 0.22 -10.72 11.57
CA HIS A 97 -1.25 -10.67 11.39
C HIS A 97 -1.91 -9.28 11.39
N ARG A 98 -1.21 -8.24 10.92
CA ARG A 98 -1.77 -6.90 10.74
C ARG A 98 -2.13 -6.68 9.28
N HIS A 99 -3.08 -5.79 9.05
CA HIS A 99 -3.46 -5.36 7.71
C HIS A 99 -2.91 -3.97 7.45
N TYR A 100 -2.35 -3.79 6.26
CA TYR A 100 -1.63 -2.59 5.86
C TYR A 100 -2.32 -1.94 4.68
N THR A 101 -2.57 -0.64 4.81
CA THR A 101 -2.92 0.21 3.68
C THR A 101 -1.80 1.22 3.47
N ILE A 102 -1.05 1.05 2.38
CA ILE A 102 -0.04 2.02 1.95
C ILE A 102 -0.72 3.07 1.09
N MET A 103 -0.71 4.32 1.54
CA MET A 103 -1.30 5.45 0.83
C MET A 103 -0.20 6.34 0.28
N ALA A 104 -0.28 6.70 -1.01
CA ALA A 104 0.64 7.62 -1.66
C ALA A 104 -0.09 8.81 -2.27
N LEU A 105 0.41 10.02 -2.02
CA LEU A 105 0.00 11.25 -2.70
C LEU A 105 1.09 11.65 -3.67
N LEU A 106 0.76 11.77 -4.95
CA LEU A 106 1.73 12.00 -6.01
C LEU A 106 1.57 13.38 -6.62
N SER A 107 2.71 14.04 -6.84
CA SER A 107 2.90 15.09 -7.83
C SER A 107 4.12 14.76 -8.71
N PRO A 108 4.35 15.45 -9.84
CA PRO A 108 5.50 15.18 -10.69
C PRO A 108 6.86 15.31 -9.98
N CYS A 109 6.98 16.23 -9.02
CA CYS A 109 8.26 16.58 -8.37
C CYS A 109 8.36 16.18 -6.90
N THR A 110 7.28 15.68 -6.29
CA THR A 110 7.26 15.21 -4.90
C THR A 110 6.20 14.13 -4.72
N TYR A 111 6.42 13.23 -3.77
CA TYR A 111 5.40 12.33 -3.28
C TYR A 111 5.45 12.28 -1.76
N SER A 112 4.30 11.96 -1.15
CA SER A 112 4.25 11.59 0.26
C SER A 112 3.64 10.20 0.38
N THR A 113 4.11 9.45 1.38
CA THR A 113 3.58 8.13 1.71
C THR A 113 3.17 8.10 3.17
N THR A 114 2.09 7.40 3.47
CA THR A 114 1.65 7.09 4.83
C THR A 114 1.12 5.67 4.87
N ALA A 115 1.10 5.06 6.06
CA ALA A 115 0.61 3.72 6.26
C ALA A 115 -0.49 3.74 7.33
N LEU A 116 -1.63 3.12 7.03
CA LEU A 116 -2.62 2.73 8.03
C LEU A 116 -2.41 1.26 8.37
N ILE A 117 -2.29 0.97 9.66
CA ILE A 117 -2.10 -0.37 10.20
C ILE A 117 -3.31 -0.70 11.07
N SER A 118 -3.99 -1.81 10.79
CA SER A 118 -5.13 -2.26 11.57
C SER A 118 -5.07 -3.76 11.87
N GLY A 119 -5.99 -4.24 12.71
CA GLY A 119 -6.29 -5.66 12.75
C GLY A 119 -6.89 -6.16 11.42
N PRO A 120 -7.15 -7.47 11.30
CA PRO A 120 -7.69 -8.06 10.09
C PRO A 120 -9.03 -7.41 9.67
N LYS A 121 -9.11 -6.97 8.41
CA LYS A 121 -10.29 -6.34 7.78
C LYS A 121 -10.66 -7.00 6.46
N GLU A 122 -11.94 -6.92 6.13
CA GLU A 122 -12.49 -7.31 4.83
C GLU A 122 -12.09 -6.29 3.76
N CYS A 123 -11.87 -6.74 2.52
CA CYS A 123 -11.54 -5.85 1.40
C CYS A 123 -12.67 -4.84 1.14
N GLY A 124 -12.36 -3.54 1.17
CA GLY A 124 -13.33 -2.47 0.86
C GLY A 124 -14.23 -2.05 2.03
N ALA A 125 -14.06 -2.64 3.23
CA ALA A 125 -14.72 -2.14 4.43
C ALA A 125 -14.16 -0.75 4.80
N PRO A 126 -15.01 0.22 5.20
CA PRO A 126 -14.54 1.50 5.70
C PRO A 126 -13.61 1.28 6.89
N ALA A 127 -12.57 2.10 7.03
CA ALA A 127 -11.66 2.01 8.15
C ALA A 127 -12.43 2.25 9.47
N SER A 128 -12.80 1.18 10.17
CA SER A 128 -13.18 1.27 11.58
C SER A 128 -11.96 1.73 12.37
N VAL A 129 -12.07 2.88 13.04
CA VAL A 129 -11.11 3.30 14.05
C VAL A 129 -11.44 2.48 15.28
N ASP A 130 -10.61 1.49 15.60
CA ASP A 130 -10.68 0.80 16.89
C ASP A 130 -10.17 1.77 17.95
N LEU A 131 -11.08 2.58 18.51
CA LEU A 131 -10.87 3.30 19.76
C LEU A 131 -10.99 2.28 20.89
N GLN A 132 -9.98 1.43 21.07
CA GLN A 132 -9.84 0.65 22.30
C GLN A 132 -9.04 1.49 23.31
N ASP A 133 -9.80 2.11 24.21
CA ASP A 133 -9.58 2.11 25.66
C ASP A 133 -8.14 2.31 26.17
N GLU A 134 -7.72 3.58 26.27
CA GLU A 134 -6.73 4.01 27.27
C GLU A 134 -7.47 4.80 28.35
N GLY A 135 -8.49 4.17 28.95
CA GLY A 135 -8.97 4.52 30.27
C GLY A 135 -8.15 3.75 31.31
N GLN A 136 -7.00 4.28 31.72
CA GLN A 136 -6.38 3.90 32.99
C GLN A 136 -6.16 5.14 33.86
N ASP A 137 -6.90 5.12 34.96
CA ASP A 137 -6.85 6.04 36.08
C ASP A 137 -5.40 6.31 36.53
N PHE A 138 -5.04 7.59 36.60
CA PHE A 138 -4.00 8.04 37.52
C PHE A 138 -4.68 8.38 38.84
N VAL A 139 -4.48 7.51 39.83
CA VAL A 139 -4.67 7.80 41.25
C VAL A 139 -3.48 8.61 41.76
#